data_AF-A0A3D3Q7N2-F1
#
_entry.id   AF-A0A3D3Q7N2-F1
#
_cell.length_a   1.000
_cell.length_b   1.000
_cell.length_c   1.000
_cell.angle_alpha   90.00
_cell.angle_beta   90.00
_cell.angle_gamma   90.00
#
_symmetry.space_group_name_H-M   'P 1'
#
loop_
_entity.id
_entity.type
_entity.pdbx_description
1 polymer ?
#
loop_
_entity_poly.entity_id
_entity_poly.type
_entity_poly.pdbx_seq_one_letter_code
_entity_poly.pdbx_strand_id
1 'polypeptide(L)'
;MVGIVSVRRPDTGSIPDAPGAYLFRDADGRVIYAGKAISLRRRLSSYWAKPQHPRTEAMLASARNVEWIVATTEVDALMLEYNLIKTHKPRFNIRYRDDKSYPSLAVTLYEEYPRLQVMRGAKRKGVRYFGPYS
;
A
#
# COMPACT_ATOMS: atom_id res chain seq x y z
N MET A 1 13.56 20.68 -21.27
CA MET A 1 12.41 21.17 -20.50
C MET A 1 12.30 20.30 -19.24
N VAL A 2 12.71 20.82 -18.08
CA VAL A 2 12.85 20.01 -16.84
C VAL A 2 11.49 19.99 -16.13
N GLY A 3 10.88 18.81 -16.02
CA GLY A 3 9.53 18.63 -15.48
C GLY A 3 9.39 19.11 -14.04
N ILE A 4 8.39 19.96 -13.82
CA ILE A 4 7.99 20.47 -12.50
C ILE A 4 7.41 19.30 -11.72
N VAL A 5 8.06 18.92 -10.61
CA VAL A 5 7.44 18.05 -9.61
C VAL A 5 6.32 18.88 -8.97
N SER A 6 5.08 18.49 -9.20
CA SER A 6 3.92 19.27 -8.77
C SER A 6 3.52 19.03 -7.31
N VAL A 7 4.07 17.98 -6.69
CA VAL A 7 4.00 17.75 -5.24
C VAL A 7 5.30 18.24 -4.59
N ARG A 8 5.17 19.14 -3.61
CA ARG A 8 6.33 19.64 -2.86
C ARG A 8 6.90 18.52 -1.99
N ARG A 9 8.23 18.39 -1.94
CA ARG A 9 8.91 17.51 -0.99
C ARG A 9 8.54 17.95 0.45
N PRO A 10 7.92 17.09 1.27
CA PRO A 10 7.71 17.40 2.68
C PRO A 10 9.05 17.61 3.36
N ASP A 11 9.07 18.42 4.42
CA ASP A 11 10.27 18.53 5.23
C ASP A 11 10.65 17.15 5.75
N THR A 12 11.89 16.74 5.48
CA THR A 12 12.34 15.39 5.80
C THR A 12 12.29 15.18 7.31
N GLY A 13 12.53 16.22 8.11
CA GLY A 13 12.44 16.19 9.57
C GLY A 13 11.06 15.77 10.09
N SER A 14 9.99 16.24 9.44
CA SER A 14 8.60 15.97 9.80
C SER A 14 8.11 14.55 9.49
N ILE A 15 8.83 13.80 8.64
CA ILE A 15 8.43 12.45 8.27
C ILE A 15 9.03 11.47 9.28
N PRO A 16 8.24 10.66 9.99
CA PRO A 16 8.76 9.73 10.99
C PRO A 16 9.61 8.61 10.34
N ASP A 17 10.64 8.16 11.07
CA ASP A 17 11.40 6.95 10.71
C ASP A 17 10.72 5.72 11.34
N ALA A 18 9.54 5.40 10.82
CA ALA A 18 8.67 4.36 11.35
C ALA A 18 7.93 3.65 10.21
N PRO A 19 7.42 2.42 10.43
CA PRO A 19 6.57 1.75 9.45
C PRO A 19 5.25 2.51 9.29
N GLY A 20 4.64 2.38 8.11
CA GLY A 20 3.37 3.03 7.84
C GLY A 20 2.91 2.91 6.40
N ALA A 21 1.71 3.42 6.15
CA ALA A 21 1.18 3.58 4.81
C ALA A 21 1.18 5.06 4.41
N TYR A 22 1.31 5.33 3.12
CA TYR A 22 1.29 6.69 2.56
C TYR A 22 0.41 6.75 1.32
N LEU A 23 -0.09 7.93 1.02
CA LEU A 23 -0.98 8.18 -0.10
C LEU A 23 -0.60 9.48 -0.80
N PHE A 24 -0.64 9.47 -2.13
CA PHE A 24 -0.54 10.68 -2.94
C PHE A 24 -1.93 11.06 -3.44
N ARG A 25 -2.22 12.36 -3.42
CA ARG A 25 -3.48 12.93 -3.90
C ARG A 25 -3.25 13.89 -5.05
N ASP A 26 -4.22 14.00 -5.96
CA ASP A 26 -4.26 15.05 -6.98
C ASP A 26 -4.82 16.36 -6.44
N ALA A 27 -5.00 17.35 -7.33
CA ALA A 27 -5.53 18.68 -7.00
C ALA A 27 -6.97 18.66 -6.49
N ASP A 28 -7.74 17.63 -6.87
CA ASP A 28 -9.13 17.45 -6.45
C ASP A 28 -9.22 16.66 -5.13
N GLY A 29 -8.09 16.34 -4.50
CA GLY A 29 -8.02 15.56 -3.26
C GLY A 29 -8.23 14.05 -3.46
N ARG A 30 -8.33 13.55 -4.70
CA ARG A 30 -8.51 12.12 -4.98
C ARG A 30 -7.22 11.37 -4.73
N VAL A 31 -7.30 10.22 -4.08
CA VAL A 31 -6.12 9.34 -3.90
C VAL A 31 -5.76 8.73 -5.25
N ILE A 32 -4.56 9.06 -5.73
CA ILE A 32 -4.06 8.60 -7.03
C ILE A 32 -3.04 7.47 -6.90
N TYR A 33 -2.41 7.34 -5.73
CA TYR A 33 -1.50 6.26 -5.39
C TYR A 33 -1.49 6.01 -3.87
N ALA A 34 -1.34 4.76 -3.44
CA ALA A 34 -1.10 4.36 -2.06
C ALA A 34 0.05 3.35 -2.00
N GLY A 35 0.85 3.40 -0.93
CA GLY A 35 1.97 2.49 -0.73
C GLY A 35 2.25 2.24 0.76
N LYS A 36 2.97 1.16 1.09
CA LYS A 36 3.54 0.91 2.43
C LYS A 36 5.04 1.19 2.52
N ALA A 37 5.52 1.41 3.74
CA ALA A 37 6.93 1.59 4.04
C ALA A 37 7.30 0.93 5.38
N ILE A 38 8.53 0.39 5.44
CA ILE A 38 9.19 0.02 6.72
C ILE A 38 9.71 1.30 7.40
N SER A 39 10.16 2.26 6.60
CA SER A 39 10.55 3.60 7.04
C SER A 39 9.88 4.62 6.11
N LEU A 40 8.89 5.34 6.63
CA LEU A 40 8.20 6.41 5.90
C LEU A 40 9.20 7.47 5.42
N ARG A 41 10.16 7.88 6.29
CA ARG A 41 11.19 8.88 5.93
C ARG A 41 12.03 8.45 4.73
N ARG A 42 12.59 7.23 4.76
CA ARG A 42 13.42 6.72 3.65
C ARG A 42 12.58 6.55 2.38
N ARG A 43 11.39 5.98 2.51
CA ARG A 43 10.52 5.70 1.36
C ARG A 43 10.04 6.97 0.68
N LEU A 44 9.54 7.95 1.43
CA LEU A 44 9.06 9.19 0.86
C LEU A 44 10.20 10.01 0.26
N SER A 45 11.35 10.08 0.92
CA SER A 45 12.53 10.77 0.37
C SER A 45 12.97 10.20 -1.00
N SER A 46 12.79 8.88 -1.21
CA SER A 46 13.19 8.23 -2.46
C SER A 46 12.44 8.73 -3.69
N TYR A 47 11.22 9.29 -3.56
CA TYR A 47 10.46 9.83 -4.69
C TYR A 47 11.09 11.08 -5.31
N TRP A 48 11.91 11.81 -4.55
CA TRP A 48 12.62 13.00 -5.04
C TRP A 48 14.07 12.72 -5.44
N ALA A 49 14.57 11.49 -5.24
CA ALA A 49 15.86 11.08 -5.79
C ALA A 49 15.76 10.95 -7.32
N LYS A 50 16.86 11.09 -8.04
CA LYS A 50 16.93 10.84 -9.49
C LYS A 50 18.01 9.80 -9.80
N PRO A 51 17.87 9.01 -10.88
CA PRO A 51 16.75 8.97 -11.83
C PRO A 51 15.52 8.23 -11.30
N GLN A 52 14.35 8.47 -11.89
CA GLN A 52 13.10 7.77 -11.57
C GLN A 52 12.58 6.98 -12.76
N HIS A 53 11.79 5.94 -12.48
CA HIS A 53 11.06 5.22 -13.52
C HIS A 53 9.96 6.13 -14.12
N PRO A 54 9.71 6.15 -15.44
CA PRO A 54 8.73 7.05 -16.08
C PRO A 54 7.33 7.01 -15.46
N ARG A 55 6.89 5.83 -15.00
CA ARG A 55 5.62 5.67 -14.28
C ARG A 55 5.58 6.44 -12.95
N THR A 56 6.68 6.46 -12.21
CA THR A 56 6.79 7.21 -10.95
C THR A 56 6.79 8.71 -11.23
N GLU A 57 7.48 9.14 -12.28
CA GLU A 57 7.48 10.55 -12.71
C GLU A 57 6.07 11.03 -13.08
N ALA A 58 5.33 10.23 -13.87
CA ALA A 58 3.95 10.54 -14.25
C ALA A 58 3.00 10.62 -13.03
N MET A 59 3.20 9.75 -12.04
CA MET A 59 2.46 9.79 -10.77
C MET A 59 2.76 11.07 -10.00
N LEU A 60 4.05 11.42 -9.84
CA LEU A 60 4.47 12.63 -9.12
C LEU A 60 4.02 13.92 -9.80
N ALA A 61 3.98 13.94 -11.14
CA ALA A 61 3.45 15.06 -11.92
C ALA A 61 1.92 15.24 -11.78
N SER A 62 1.20 14.16 -11.43
CA SER A 62 -0.23 14.22 -11.10
C SER A 62 -0.49 14.59 -9.64
N ALA A 63 0.46 14.33 -8.75
CA ALA A 63 0.29 14.54 -7.32
C ALA A 63 0.35 16.04 -6.96
N ARG A 64 -0.35 16.41 -5.89
CA ARG A 64 -0.33 17.72 -5.25
C ARG A 64 -0.05 17.62 -3.75
N ASN A 65 -0.50 16.53 -3.12
CA ASN A 65 -0.24 16.27 -1.71
C ASN A 65 0.25 14.84 -1.49
N VAL A 66 0.97 14.63 -0.39
CA VAL A 66 1.29 13.32 0.16
C VAL A 66 0.95 13.30 1.66
N GLU A 67 0.26 12.25 2.09
CA GLU A 67 -0.11 12.03 3.50
C GLU A 67 0.39 10.64 3.92
N TRP A 68 0.49 10.40 5.23
CA TRP A 68 0.88 9.11 5.78
C TRP A 68 0.17 8.79 7.10
N ILE A 69 0.09 7.51 7.39
CA ILE A 69 -0.41 6.94 8.63
C ILE A 69 0.73 6.08 9.20
N VAL A 70 1.18 6.42 10.41
CA VAL A 70 2.19 5.63 11.13
C VAL A 70 1.53 4.35 11.63
N ALA A 71 2.22 3.24 11.46
CA ALA A 71 1.81 1.93 11.92
C ALA A 71 2.71 1.47 13.08
N THR A 72 2.20 0.57 13.92
CA THR A 72 2.99 -0.04 14.99
C THR A 72 3.98 -1.07 14.43
N THR A 73 3.55 -1.83 13.42
CA THR A 73 4.35 -2.89 12.81
C THR A 73 4.32 -2.80 11.27
N GLU A 74 5.22 -3.53 10.62
CA GLU A 74 5.20 -3.67 9.16
C GLU A 74 3.94 -4.38 8.65
N VAL A 75 3.39 -5.31 9.44
CA VAL A 75 2.15 -6.02 9.12
C VAL A 75 0.97 -5.05 9.16
N ASP A 76 0.91 -4.16 10.15
CA ASP A 76 -0.13 -3.13 10.23
C ASP A 76 -0.03 -2.15 9.05
N ALA A 77 1.18 -1.73 8.67
CA ALA A 77 1.41 -0.89 7.49
C ALA A 77 0.90 -1.54 6.20
N LEU A 78 1.10 -2.86 6.05
CA LEU A 78 0.58 -3.65 4.94
C LEU A 78 -0.96 -3.68 4.93
N MET A 79 -1.60 -3.92 6.08
CA MET A 79 -3.07 -3.95 6.17
C MET A 79 -3.66 -2.58 5.85
N LEU A 80 -3.02 -1.49 6.32
CA LEU A 80 -3.41 -0.12 5.99
C LEU A 80 -3.33 0.15 4.48
N GLU A 81 -2.21 -0.19 3.84
CA GLU A 81 -2.06 -0.06 2.38
C GLU A 81 -3.15 -0.85 1.63
N TYR A 82 -3.37 -2.10 2.00
CA TYR A 82 -4.41 -2.94 1.39
C TYR A 82 -5.78 -2.28 1.48
N ASN A 83 -6.15 -1.79 2.67
CA ASN A 83 -7.43 -1.12 2.89
C ASN A 83 -7.54 0.20 2.10
N LEU A 84 -6.48 1.00 2.03
CA LEU A 84 -6.44 2.23 1.25
C LEU A 84 -6.62 1.95 -0.25
N ILE A 85 -5.91 0.96 -0.80
CA ILE A 85 -6.02 0.57 -2.21
C ILE A 85 -7.43 0.05 -2.51
N LYS A 86 -7.99 -0.80 -1.64
CA LYS A 86 -9.35 -1.35 -1.81
C LYS A 86 -10.41 -0.25 -1.77
N THR A 87 -10.27 0.71 -0.86
CA THR A 87 -11.21 1.81 -0.64
C THR A 87 -11.18 2.82 -1.78
N HIS A 88 -9.98 3.25 -2.19
CA HIS A 88 -9.84 4.35 -3.14
C HIS A 88 -9.62 3.92 -4.59
N LYS A 89 -9.24 2.66 -4.83
CA LYS A 89 -8.90 2.12 -6.17
C LYS A 89 -8.01 3.06 -7.00
N PRO A 90 -6.90 3.56 -6.42
CA PRO A 90 -6.06 4.59 -7.03
C PRO A 90 -5.55 4.21 -8.42
N ARG A 91 -5.59 5.16 -9.36
CA ARG A 91 -5.29 4.91 -10.78
C ARG A 91 -3.83 4.50 -11.06
N PHE A 92 -2.87 4.94 -10.24
CA PHE A 92 -1.46 4.60 -10.45
C PHE A 92 -1.03 3.32 -9.74
N ASN A 93 -1.81 2.81 -8.77
CA ASN A 93 -1.57 1.47 -8.26
C ASN A 93 -1.82 0.47 -9.38
N ILE A 94 -0.91 -0.49 -9.52
CA ILE A 94 -1.19 -1.64 -10.37
C ILE A 94 -2.42 -2.31 -9.77
N ARG A 95 -3.53 -2.32 -10.52
CA ARG A 95 -4.69 -3.11 -10.14
C ARG A 95 -4.21 -4.53 -10.04
N TYR A 96 -4.14 -5.05 -8.81
CA TYR A 96 -3.93 -6.46 -8.59
C TYR A 96 -5.08 -7.15 -9.33
N ARG A 97 -4.77 -7.76 -10.48
CA ARG A 97 -5.61 -8.83 -10.98
C ARG A 97 -5.59 -9.92 -9.89
N ASP A 98 -6.63 -10.74 -9.84
CA ASP A 98 -6.98 -11.61 -8.72
C ASP A 98 -5.89 -12.60 -8.24
N ASP A 99 -4.72 -12.65 -8.88
CA ASP A 99 -3.63 -13.58 -8.69
C ASP A 99 -2.68 -13.26 -7.50
N LYS A 100 -2.81 -12.11 -6.82
CA LYS A 100 -1.99 -11.75 -5.64
C LYS A 100 -2.78 -11.48 -4.37
N SER A 101 -3.95 -12.08 -4.19
CA SER A 101 -4.59 -12.06 -2.86
C SER A 101 -3.62 -12.64 -1.82
N TYR A 102 -3.42 -11.89 -0.72
CA TYR A 102 -2.44 -12.26 0.31
C TYR A 102 -2.81 -13.60 0.94
N PRO A 103 -1.80 -14.47 1.19
CA PRO A 103 -2.06 -15.77 1.77
C PRO A 103 -2.59 -15.59 3.19
N SER A 104 -3.70 -16.23 3.49
CA SER A 104 -4.20 -16.41 4.84
C SER A 104 -3.91 -17.84 5.27
N LEU A 105 -3.53 -18.04 6.52
CA LEU A 105 -3.61 -19.37 7.12
C LEU A 105 -5.10 -19.69 7.30
N ALA A 106 -5.55 -20.76 6.70
CA ALA A 106 -6.93 -21.19 6.71
C ALA A 106 -7.06 -22.53 7.42
N VAL A 107 -8.08 -22.65 8.26
CA VAL A 107 -8.49 -23.89 8.92
C VAL A 107 -9.85 -24.30 8.34
N THR A 108 -9.91 -25.43 7.63
CA THR A 108 -11.18 -25.99 7.13
C THR A 108 -11.96 -26.59 8.29
N LEU A 109 -13.14 -26.05 8.59
CA LEU A 109 -14.00 -26.50 9.69
C LEU A 109 -15.20 -27.32 9.19
N TYR A 110 -15.33 -27.52 7.88
CA TYR A 110 -16.42 -28.28 7.26
C TYR A 110 -16.08 -29.77 7.06
N GLU A 111 -14.90 -30.20 7.51
CA GLU A 111 -14.37 -31.56 7.34
C GLU A 111 -14.29 -32.24 8.71
N GLU A 112 -14.41 -33.57 8.76
CA GLU A 112 -14.31 -34.37 9.99
C GLU A 112 -12.98 -34.10 10.73
N TYR A 113 -11.90 -33.90 9.97
CA TYR A 113 -10.59 -33.52 10.48
C TYR A 113 -10.17 -32.17 9.87
N PRO A 114 -10.09 -31.09 10.67
CA PRO A 114 -9.70 -29.79 10.18
C PRO A 114 -8.31 -29.77 9.55
N ARG A 115 -8.17 -29.10 8.39
CA ARG A 115 -6.89 -28.94 7.70
C ARG A 115 -6.38 -27.52 7.78
N LEU A 116 -5.09 -27.39 8.05
CA LEU A 116 -4.32 -26.15 7.94
C LEU A 116 -3.81 -26.01 6.50
N GLN A 117 -4.15 -24.90 5.85
CA GLN A 117 -3.71 -24.62 4.48
C GLN A 117 -3.54 -23.14 4.23
N VAL A 118 -2.67 -22.80 3.29
CA VAL A 118 -2.50 -21.43 2.83
C VAL A 118 -3.50 -21.15 1.72
N MET A 119 -4.44 -20.23 1.95
CA MET A 119 -5.46 -19.86 0.97
C MET A 119 -5.31 -18.41 0.53
N ARG A 120 -5.61 -18.17 -0.74
CA ARG A 120 -5.68 -16.85 -1.36
C ARG A 120 -7.10 -16.61 -1.86
N GLY A 121 -7.55 -15.37 -1.82
CA GLY A 121 -8.80 -14.92 -2.44
C GLY A 121 -9.97 -14.82 -1.48
N ALA A 122 -11.19 -14.93 -2.02
CA ALA A 122 -12.41 -14.75 -1.26
C ALA A 122 -12.55 -15.80 -0.14
N LYS A 123 -13.05 -15.35 1.03
CA LYS A 123 -13.32 -16.23 2.17
C LYS A 123 -14.47 -17.18 1.84
N ARG A 124 -14.29 -18.47 2.14
CA ARG A 124 -15.28 -19.53 1.93
C ARG A 124 -16.01 -19.83 3.23
N LYS A 125 -17.30 -20.19 3.13
CA LYS A 125 -18.10 -20.63 4.28
C LYS A 125 -17.50 -21.92 4.86
N GLY A 126 -17.50 -22.06 6.19
CA GLY A 126 -16.90 -23.20 6.87
C GLY A 126 -15.37 -23.17 6.96
N VAL A 127 -14.73 -22.05 6.61
CA VAL A 127 -13.27 -21.88 6.73
C VAL A 127 -12.96 -20.73 7.68
N ARG A 128 -12.11 -20.98 8.68
CA ARG A 128 -11.59 -19.95 9.58
C ARG A 128 -10.27 -19.45 9.04
N TYR A 129 -10.13 -18.14 8.89
CA TYR A 129 -8.95 -17.50 8.31
C TYR A 129 -8.19 -16.69 9.36
N PHE A 130 -6.87 -16.83 9.37
CA PHE A 130 -5.91 -16.09 10.17
C PHE A 130 -4.91 -15.40 9.23
N GLY A 131 -4.44 -14.20 9.59
CA GLY A 131 -3.67 -13.34 8.69
C GLY A 131 -4.57 -12.35 7.94
N PRO A 132 -4.15 -11.82 6.76
CA PRO A 132 -3.09 -12.33 5.89
C PRO A 132 -1.68 -12.27 6.50
N TYR A 133 -0.83 -13.23 6.14
CA TYR A 133 0.56 -13.32 6.58
C TYR A 133 1.53 -13.09 5.41
N SER A 134 2.74 -12.65 5.71
CA SER A 134 3.86 -12.52 4.77
C SER A 134 4.89 -13.61 5.01
#